data_AF-A0A0A6P4S5-F1
#
_entry.id   AF-A0A0A6P4S5-F1
#
_cell.length_a   1.000
_cell.length_b   1.000
_cell.length_c   1.000
_cell.angle_alpha   90.00
_cell.angle_beta   90.00
_cell.angle_gamma   90.00
#
_symmetry.space_group_name_H-M   'P 1'
#
loop_
_entity.id
_entity.type
_entity.pdbx_description
1 polymer ?
#
loop_
_entity_poly.entity_id
_entity_poly.type
_entity_poly.pdbx_seq_one_letter_code
_entity_poly.pdbx_strand_id
1 'polypeptide(L)'
;MIVQTVLNGETLPTSETGGLFFHNLAFQYHYTRWQWVVEPAYQRALELRKRLTEAYPERVDFLLSLCVNQANILMFYLSQEQLQAYVELRPQFKQKVTQIANWLPQHPQVQQLIEHDQQLP
;
A
#
# COMPACT_ATOMS: atom_id res chain seq x y z
N MET A 1 7.37 12.45 -20.21
CA MET A 1 8.80 12.79 -19.96
C MET A 1 8.87 13.55 -18.63
N ILE A 2 8.95 12.83 -17.51
CA ILE A 2 8.96 13.44 -16.15
C ILE A 2 10.00 12.68 -15.30
N VAL A 3 11.28 12.79 -15.64
CA VAL A 3 12.37 12.16 -14.86
C VAL A 3 13.57 13.11 -14.66
N GLN A 4 13.46 14.41 -14.92
CA GLN A 4 14.63 15.30 -14.89
C GLN A 4 14.59 16.49 -13.91
N THR A 5 13.62 16.61 -13.02
CA THR A 5 13.46 17.85 -12.25
C THR A 5 13.68 17.73 -10.73
N VAL A 6 14.52 16.81 -10.25
CA VAL A 6 14.76 16.64 -8.78
C VAL A 6 16.23 16.85 -8.38
N LEU A 7 16.96 17.75 -9.05
CA LEU A 7 18.36 18.06 -8.67
C LEU A 7 18.64 19.49 -8.23
N ASN A 8 17.64 20.38 -8.17
CA ASN A 8 17.87 21.77 -7.80
C ASN A 8 17.13 22.17 -6.51
N GLY A 9 17.69 21.74 -5.37
CA GLY A 9 17.92 22.57 -4.18
C GLY A 9 16.86 23.56 -3.65
N GLU A 10 15.57 23.37 -3.87
CA GLU A 10 14.53 24.23 -3.29
C GLU A 10 13.72 23.52 -2.21
N THR A 11 13.51 24.24 -1.11
CA THR A 11 12.92 23.79 0.16
C THR A 11 11.58 23.08 -0.01
N LEU A 12 11.50 21.89 0.59
CA LEU A 12 10.35 21.01 0.61
C LEU A 12 9.12 21.66 1.28
N PRO A 13 7.96 21.76 0.60
CA PRO A 13 6.72 22.03 1.29
C PRO A 13 6.29 20.78 2.07
N THR A 14 5.71 21.00 3.25
CA THR A 14 5.33 20.03 4.29
C THR A 14 4.22 19.03 3.90
N SER A 15 4.27 18.46 2.69
CA SER A 15 3.39 17.37 2.21
C SER A 15 4.10 16.01 2.09
N GLU A 16 5.39 15.93 2.43
CA GLU A 16 6.22 14.75 2.14
C GLU A 16 5.97 13.50 2.99
N THR A 17 5.22 13.57 4.09
CA THR A 17 4.83 12.34 4.80
C THR A 17 3.82 11.50 4.02
N GLY A 18 3.11 12.08 3.05
CA GLY A 18 2.28 11.34 2.09
C GLY A 18 3.10 10.73 0.94
N GLY A 19 4.21 11.37 0.57
CA GLY A 19 5.07 10.96 -0.54
C GLY A 19 5.93 9.74 -0.24
N LEU A 20 6.41 9.59 1.00
CA LEU A 20 7.23 8.45 1.43
C LEU A 20 6.51 7.10 1.35
N PHE A 21 5.18 7.10 1.45
CA PHE A 21 4.36 5.89 1.42
C PHE A 21 4.26 5.28 0.01
N PHE A 22 4.17 6.15 -1.00
CA PHE A 22 4.18 5.79 -2.42
C PHE A 22 5.59 5.83 -3.02
N HIS A 23 6.61 6.31 -2.30
CA HIS A 23 7.99 6.28 -2.79
C HIS A 23 8.49 4.84 -3.02
N ASN A 24 7.92 3.88 -2.29
CA ASN A 24 8.12 2.46 -2.56
C ASN A 24 7.46 1.99 -3.88
N LEU A 25 6.35 2.62 -4.31
CA LEU A 25 5.70 2.33 -5.59
C LEU A 25 6.55 2.75 -6.79
N ALA A 26 7.29 3.87 -6.70
CA ALA A 26 8.24 4.27 -7.73
C ALA A 26 9.44 3.32 -7.84
N PHE A 27 9.86 2.69 -6.74
CA PHE A 27 10.91 1.67 -6.73
C PHE A 27 10.41 0.30 -7.26
N GLN A 28 9.10 0.04 -7.19
CA GLN A 28 8.46 -1.23 -7.56
C GLN A 28 8.28 -1.41 -9.08
N TYR A 29 8.31 -0.34 -9.87
CA TYR A 29 8.25 -0.46 -11.34
C TYR A 29 9.56 -0.93 -11.99
N HIS A 30 10.67 -0.98 -11.25
CA HIS A 30 11.96 -1.52 -11.72
C HIS A 30 12.11 -3.05 -11.58
N TYR A 31 11.08 -3.74 -11.05
CA TYR A 31 11.17 -5.11 -10.53
C TYR A 31 10.89 -6.26 -11.51
N THR A 32 10.82 -6.01 -12.81
CA THR A 32 10.49 -7.04 -13.83
C THR A 32 11.44 -8.26 -13.84
N ARG A 33 12.54 -8.25 -13.07
CA ARG A 33 13.54 -9.35 -13.02
C ARG A 33 13.61 -10.16 -11.71
N TRP A 34 12.89 -9.79 -10.63
CA TRP A 34 13.10 -10.37 -9.29
C TRP A 34 11.79 -10.83 -8.62
N GLN A 35 10.84 -11.33 -9.40
CA GLN A 35 9.52 -11.84 -8.94
C GLN A 35 9.64 -12.83 -7.76
N TRP A 36 10.63 -13.73 -7.81
CA TRP A 36 10.87 -14.78 -6.81
C TRP A 36 11.31 -14.26 -5.43
N VAL A 37 11.67 -12.98 -5.30
CA VAL A 37 12.02 -12.33 -4.02
C VAL A 37 10.86 -11.50 -3.48
N VAL A 38 10.17 -10.77 -4.37
CA VAL A 38 9.18 -9.75 -3.99
C VAL A 38 7.94 -10.36 -3.38
N GLU A 39 7.36 -11.35 -4.07
CA GLU A 39 6.11 -11.94 -3.62
C GLU A 39 6.26 -12.65 -2.26
N PRO A 40 7.29 -13.48 -2.03
CA PRO A 40 7.52 -14.07 -0.71
C PRO A 40 7.77 -13.03 0.38
N ALA A 41 8.49 -11.94 0.07
CA ALA A 41 8.74 -10.87 1.03
C ALA A 41 7.44 -10.16 1.44
N TYR A 42 6.57 -9.84 0.47
CA TYR A 42 5.28 -9.24 0.78
C TYR A 42 4.37 -10.21 1.53
N GLN A 43 4.32 -11.48 1.16
CA GLN A 43 3.51 -12.49 1.86
C GLN A 43 3.96 -12.70 3.30
N ARG A 44 5.28 -12.74 3.54
CA ARG A 44 5.80 -12.84 4.91
C ARG A 44 5.45 -11.61 5.75
N ALA A 45 5.56 -10.43 5.15
CA ALA A 45 5.20 -9.19 5.82
C ALA A 45 3.68 -9.09 6.05
N LEU A 46 2.86 -9.66 5.16
CA LEU A 46 1.41 -9.75 5.30
C LEU A 46 1.04 -10.64 6.49
N GLU A 47 1.67 -11.80 6.62
CA GLU A 47 1.45 -12.72 7.73
C GLU A 47 1.77 -12.08 9.09
N LEU A 48 2.92 -11.38 9.20
CA LEU A 48 3.30 -10.69 10.42
C LEU A 48 2.30 -9.59 10.78
N ARG A 49 1.86 -8.79 9.80
CA ARG A 49 0.87 -7.72 10.03
C ARG A 49 -0.51 -8.26 10.38
N LYS A 50 -0.92 -9.40 9.82
CA LYS A 50 -2.14 -10.11 10.23
C LYS A 50 -2.05 -10.52 11.70
N ARG A 51 -0.97 -11.18 12.10
CA ARG A 51 -0.75 -11.56 13.52
C ARG A 51 -0.75 -10.36 14.46
N LEU A 52 -0.13 -9.24 14.06
CA LEU A 52 -0.12 -8.01 14.86
C LEU A 52 -1.51 -7.39 15.00
N THR A 53 -2.31 -7.39 13.93
CA THR A 53 -3.69 -6.87 13.97
C THR A 53 -4.64 -7.78 14.73
N GLU A 54 -4.41 -9.09 14.73
CA GLU A 54 -5.14 -10.05 15.55
C GLU A 54 -4.79 -9.93 17.04
N ALA A 55 -3.50 -9.74 17.36
CA ALA A 55 -3.02 -9.60 18.73
C ALA A 55 -3.39 -8.24 19.37
N TYR A 56 -3.48 -7.18 18.56
CA TYR A 56 -3.74 -5.82 19.02
C TYR A 56 -4.80 -5.13 18.12
N PRO A 57 -6.07 -5.57 18.17
CA PRO A 57 -7.13 -5.07 17.28
C PRO A 57 -7.47 -3.58 17.49
N GLU A 58 -7.16 -3.03 18.65
CA GLU A 58 -7.34 -1.61 18.99
C GLU A 58 -6.25 -0.70 18.38
N ARG A 59 -5.14 -1.28 17.93
CA ARG A 59 -4.00 -0.55 17.37
C ARG A 59 -4.22 -0.25 15.89
N VAL A 60 -4.81 0.91 15.65
CA VAL A 60 -5.07 1.46 14.31
C VAL A 60 -3.82 1.49 13.43
N ASP A 61 -2.65 1.80 13.98
CA ASP A 61 -1.39 1.83 13.23
C ASP A 61 -1.04 0.47 12.61
N PHE A 62 -1.37 -0.65 13.29
CA PHE A 62 -1.20 -1.99 12.71
C PHE A 62 -2.21 -2.28 11.61
N LEU A 63 -3.46 -1.82 11.77
CA LEU A 63 -4.49 -1.92 10.73
C LEU A 63 -4.10 -1.12 9.49
N LEU A 64 -3.61 0.11 9.66
CA LEU A 64 -3.06 0.94 8.59
C LEU A 64 -1.94 0.21 7.88
N SER A 65 -0.93 -0.26 8.63
CA SER A 65 0.23 -0.99 8.08
C SER A 65 -0.19 -2.19 7.22
N LEU A 66 -1.20 -2.93 7.67
CA LEU A 66 -1.75 -4.07 6.94
C LEU A 66 -2.40 -3.64 5.62
N CYS A 67 -3.25 -2.59 5.64
CA CYS A 67 -3.88 -2.06 4.42
C CYS A 67 -2.84 -1.60 3.39
N VAL A 68 -1.76 -0.93 3.83
CA VAL A 68 -0.65 -0.52 2.93
C VAL A 68 -0.05 -1.73 2.22
N ASN A 69 0.24 -2.76 3.00
CA ASN A 69 0.92 -3.93 2.48
C ASN A 69 0.03 -4.68 1.50
N GLN A 70 -1.27 -4.77 1.77
CA GLN A 70 -2.26 -5.32 0.84
C GLN A 70 -2.37 -4.49 -0.44
N ALA A 71 -2.38 -3.15 -0.36
CA ALA A 71 -2.37 -2.28 -1.53
C ALA A 71 -1.15 -2.53 -2.43
N ASN A 72 0.04 -2.68 -1.84
CA ASN A 72 1.27 -2.97 -2.59
C ASN A 72 1.25 -4.36 -3.25
N ILE A 73 0.63 -5.36 -2.61
CA ILE A 73 0.45 -6.69 -3.18
C ILE A 73 -0.55 -6.66 -4.33
N LEU A 74 -1.66 -5.92 -4.20
CA LEU A 74 -2.65 -5.76 -5.27
C LEU A 74 -2.02 -5.12 -6.51
N MET A 75 -1.24 -4.06 -6.33
CA MET A 75 -0.48 -3.42 -7.41
C MET A 75 0.54 -4.37 -8.03
N PHE A 76 1.24 -5.16 -7.21
CA PHE A 76 2.14 -6.19 -7.70
C PHE A 76 1.37 -7.22 -8.57
N TYR A 77 0.27 -7.76 -8.09
CA TYR A 77 -0.53 -8.73 -8.85
C TYR A 77 -1.07 -8.17 -10.17
N LEU A 78 -1.51 -6.92 -10.20
CA LEU A 78 -1.89 -6.26 -11.46
C LEU A 78 -0.70 -6.13 -12.42
N SER A 79 0.47 -5.71 -11.91
CA SER A 79 1.68 -5.56 -12.74
C SER A 79 2.20 -6.87 -13.32
N GLN A 80 1.89 -7.99 -12.68
CA GLN A 80 2.28 -9.34 -13.09
C GLN A 80 1.14 -10.10 -13.78
N GLU A 81 0.02 -9.43 -14.07
CA GLU A 81 -1.19 -10.04 -14.65
C GLU A 81 -1.72 -11.25 -13.86
N GLN A 82 -1.43 -11.32 -12.55
CA GLN A 82 -1.91 -12.36 -11.64
C GLN A 82 -3.35 -12.08 -11.20
N LEU A 83 -4.29 -12.08 -12.16
CA LEU A 83 -5.67 -11.64 -11.96
C LEU A 83 -6.43 -12.47 -10.91
N GLN A 84 -6.13 -13.77 -10.79
CA GLN A 84 -6.79 -14.63 -9.80
C GLN A 84 -6.45 -14.20 -8.37
N ALA A 85 -5.15 -14.06 -8.05
CA ALA A 85 -4.69 -13.64 -6.73
C ALA A 85 -5.15 -12.21 -6.39
N TYR A 86 -5.25 -11.35 -7.41
CA TYR A 86 -5.83 -10.02 -7.28
C TYR A 86 -7.30 -10.06 -6.85
N VAL A 87 -8.14 -10.81 -7.55
CA VAL A 87 -9.59 -10.91 -7.28
C VAL A 87 -9.86 -11.50 -5.89
N GLU A 88 -9.00 -12.39 -5.40
CA GLU A 88 -9.12 -12.97 -4.05
C GLU A 88 -8.75 -11.98 -2.93
N LEU A 89 -7.74 -11.13 -3.15
CA LEU A 89 -7.25 -10.20 -2.13
C LEU A 89 -8.04 -8.88 -2.09
N ARG A 90 -8.52 -8.39 -3.25
CA ARG A 90 -9.20 -7.09 -3.35
C ARG A 90 -10.39 -6.92 -2.40
N PRO A 91 -11.34 -7.88 -2.25
CA PRO A 91 -12.46 -7.70 -1.34
C PRO A 91 -12.02 -7.58 0.13
N GLN A 92 -10.96 -8.31 0.53
CA GLN A 92 -10.42 -8.24 1.89
C GLN A 92 -9.80 -6.87 2.18
N PHE A 93 -9.04 -6.34 1.21
CA PHE A 93 -8.50 -4.99 1.28
C PHE A 93 -9.60 -3.95 1.41
N LYS A 94 -10.60 -4.00 0.52
CA LYS A 94 -11.75 -3.07 0.53
C LYS A 94 -12.51 -3.10 1.86
N GLN A 95 -12.75 -4.28 2.41
CA GLN A 95 -13.41 -4.43 3.70
C GLN A 95 -12.62 -3.74 4.82
N LYS A 96 -11.29 -3.93 4.88
CA LYS A 96 -10.44 -3.32 5.90
C LYS A 96 -10.31 -1.81 5.73
N VAL A 97 -10.20 -1.31 4.50
CA VAL A 97 -10.22 0.14 4.21
C VAL A 97 -11.54 0.76 4.68
N THR A 98 -12.67 0.09 4.44
CA THR A 98 -13.98 0.54 4.92
C THR A 98 -14.04 0.56 6.45
N GLN A 99 -13.54 -0.48 7.11
CA GLN A 99 -13.49 -0.55 8.57
C GLN A 99 -12.69 0.62 9.16
N ILE A 100 -11.50 0.90 8.63
CA ILE A 100 -10.64 1.96 9.16
C ILE A 100 -11.14 3.36 8.80
N ALA A 101 -11.80 3.52 7.66
CA ALA A 101 -12.50 4.74 7.28
C ALA A 101 -13.61 5.09 8.28
N ASN A 102 -14.35 4.09 8.76
CA ASN A 102 -15.39 4.30 9.77
C ASN A 102 -14.81 4.75 11.13
N TRP A 103 -13.60 4.28 11.47
CA TRP A 103 -12.96 4.62 12.75
C TRP A 103 -12.25 5.97 12.69
N LEU A 104 -11.60 6.28 11.58
CA LEU A 104 -10.77 7.47 11.41
C LEU A 104 -11.05 8.18 10.08
N PRO A 105 -12.26 8.73 9.91
CA PRO A 105 -12.70 9.29 8.64
C PRO A 105 -11.89 10.52 8.20
N GLN A 106 -11.21 11.22 9.11
CA GLN A 106 -10.44 12.42 8.77
C GLN A 106 -8.92 12.18 8.76
N HIS A 107 -8.48 10.94 8.96
CA HIS A 107 -7.06 10.64 9.03
C HIS A 107 -6.41 10.69 7.63
N PRO A 108 -5.36 11.49 7.41
CA PRO A 108 -4.80 11.70 6.07
C PRO A 108 -4.41 10.41 5.34
N GLN A 109 -3.81 9.45 6.06
CA GLN A 109 -3.42 8.16 5.45
C GLN A 109 -4.63 7.27 5.11
N VAL A 110 -5.74 7.42 5.83
CA VAL A 110 -6.98 6.69 5.54
C VAL A 110 -7.62 7.23 4.27
N GLN A 111 -7.62 8.56 4.10
CA GLN A 111 -8.10 9.20 2.88
C GLN A 111 -7.30 8.74 1.64
N GLN A 112 -5.97 8.69 1.75
CA GLN A 112 -5.12 8.17 0.67
C GLN A 112 -5.42 6.69 0.34
N LEU A 113 -5.70 5.85 1.34
CA LEU A 113 -6.08 4.45 1.11
C LEU A 113 -7.44 4.31 0.43
N ILE A 114 -8.40 5.17 0.76
CA ILE A 114 -9.71 5.21 0.11
C ILE A 114 -9.56 5.63 -1.35
N GLU A 115 -8.81 6.70 -1.62
CA GLU A 115 -8.51 7.16 -2.98
C GLU A 115 -7.83 6.05 -3.80
N HIS A 116 -6.86 5.37 -3.21
CA HIS A 116 -6.19 4.23 -3.86
C HIS A 116 -7.17 3.07 -4.14
N ASP A 117 -8.03 2.70 -3.17
CA ASP A 117 -9.06 1.69 -3.42
C ASP A 117 -10.01 2.10 -4.54
N GLN A 118 -10.34 3.38 -4.71
CA GLN A 118 -11.20 3.82 -5.81
C GLN A 118 -10.52 3.76 -7.18
N GLN A 119 -9.18 3.86 -7.23
CA GLN A 119 -8.40 3.83 -8.48
C GLN A 119 -8.05 2.43 -8.95
N LEU A 120 -8.12 1.43 -8.06
CA LEU A 120 -7.82 0.04 -8.39
C LEU A 120 -8.99 -0.59 -9.21
N PRO A 121 -8.69 -1.33 -10.30
CA PRO A 121 -9.68 -1.91 -11.22
C PRO A 121 -10.57 -2.99 -10.60
#